data_AF-A0A2E6AXK7-F1
#
_entry.id   AF-A0A2E6AXK7-F1
#
_cell.length_a   1.000
_cell.length_b   1.000
_cell.length_c   1.000
_cell.angle_alpha   90.00
_cell.angle_beta   90.00
_cell.angle_gamma   90.00
#
_symmetry.space_group_name_H-M   'P 1'
#
loop_
_entity.id
_entity.type
_entity.pdbx_description
1 polymer ?
#
loop_
_entity_poly.entity_id
_entity_poly.type
_entity_poly.pdbx_seq_one_letter_code
_entity_poly.pdbx_strand_id
1 'polypeptide(L)'
;MNIDLTQFKKELTKIDKPLEISEQQAKDAYFASLITIKNLEDAFYFCASMNLLNTYVKNPNRNKDIVSSYKFKGYLLKGIEQIIKKNIDGIEMFISKGEDVIYIKIFNFQFSFHSVGNSDILKTFCESKNNVIQEWEGLRLQPVSSKIFDKAQELRG
;
A
#
# COMPACT_ATOMS: atom_id res chain seq x y z
N MET A 1 19.44 2.06 -8.38
CA MET A 1 19.29 3.52 -8.21
C MET A 1 18.69 3.74 -6.82
N ASN A 2 19.28 4.58 -5.98
CA ASN A 2 18.71 4.84 -4.65
C ASN A 2 17.61 5.91 -4.85
N ILE A 3 16.35 5.49 -4.90
CA ILE A 3 15.21 6.40 -5.13
C ILE A 3 14.94 7.14 -3.81
N ASP A 4 15.17 8.45 -3.78
CA ASP A 4 14.83 9.31 -2.66
C ASP A 4 13.51 10.05 -2.93
N LEU A 5 12.47 9.72 -2.16
CA LEU A 5 11.15 10.37 -2.23
C LEU A 5 10.93 11.40 -1.12
N THR A 6 11.98 11.82 -0.40
CA THR A 6 11.86 12.74 0.74
C THR A 6 11.22 14.07 0.34
N GLN A 7 11.63 14.66 -0.78
CA GLN A 7 11.05 15.92 -1.27
C GLN A 7 9.58 15.73 -1.68
N PHE A 8 9.27 14.63 -2.37
CA PHE A 8 7.89 14.31 -2.74
C PHE A 8 7.00 14.13 -1.50
N LYS A 9 7.45 13.40 -0.48
CA LYS A 9 6.72 13.26 0.79
C LYS A 9 6.47 14.60 1.46
N LYS A 10 7.45 15.52 1.47
CA LYS A 10 7.31 16.90 1.99
C LYS A 10 6.29 17.73 1.21
N GLU A 11 6.10 17.48 -0.08
CA GLU A 11 5.07 18.16 -0.87
C GLU A 11 3.68 17.64 -0.55
N LEU A 12 3.55 16.33 -0.27
CA LEU A 12 2.27 15.75 0.14
C LEU A 12 1.77 16.27 1.49
N THR A 13 2.66 16.62 2.43
CA THR A 13 2.25 17.17 3.74
C THR A 13 1.60 18.55 3.64
N LYS A 14 1.76 19.26 2.52
CA LYS A 14 1.14 20.57 2.26
C LYS A 14 -0.29 20.47 1.74
N ILE A 15 -0.77 19.25 1.46
CA ILE A 15 -2.12 19.02 0.94
C ILE A 15 -3.08 18.93 2.13
N ASP A 16 -3.97 19.90 2.21
CA ASP A 16 -4.92 20.07 3.32
C ASP A 16 -6.27 19.36 3.09
N LYS A 17 -6.59 19.03 1.83
CA LYS A 17 -7.83 18.36 1.43
C LYS A 17 -7.57 17.03 0.72
N PRO A 18 -8.40 16.01 0.94
CA PRO A 18 -8.32 14.77 0.19
C PRO A 18 -8.39 15.03 -1.32
N LEU A 19 -7.44 14.47 -2.06
CA LEU A 19 -7.41 14.53 -3.50
C LEU A 19 -8.50 13.64 -4.10
N GLU A 20 -9.09 14.10 -5.20
CA GLU A 20 -10.00 13.29 -5.97
C GLU A 20 -9.27 12.10 -6.64
N ILE A 21 -9.99 10.99 -6.76
CA ILE A 21 -9.54 9.78 -7.43
C ILE A 21 -10.47 9.56 -8.61
N SER A 22 -9.90 9.59 -9.82
CA SER A 22 -10.68 9.34 -11.03
C SER A 22 -11.07 7.86 -11.14
N GLU A 23 -12.13 7.56 -11.91
CA GLU A 23 -12.49 6.17 -12.21
C GLU A 23 -11.37 5.42 -12.94
N GLN A 24 -10.61 6.12 -13.79
CA GLN A 24 -9.50 5.53 -14.52
C GLN A 24 -8.38 5.13 -13.54
N GLN A 25 -7.99 6.02 -12.63
CA GLN A 25 -7.01 5.69 -11.58
C GLN A 25 -7.47 4.52 -10.71
N ALA A 26 -8.76 4.43 -10.38
CA ALA A 26 -9.30 3.30 -9.63
C ALA A 26 -9.17 1.98 -10.43
N LYS A 27 -9.47 2.00 -11.73
CA LYS A 27 -9.29 0.83 -12.62
C LYS A 27 -7.82 0.43 -12.75
N ASP A 28 -6.92 1.40 -12.92
CA ASP A 28 -5.49 1.15 -13.03
C ASP A 28 -4.93 0.58 -11.72
N ALA A 29 -5.36 1.11 -10.58
CA ALA A 29 -5.01 0.58 -9.26
C ALA A 29 -5.55 -0.84 -9.05
N TYR A 30 -6.73 -1.18 -9.61
CA TYR A 30 -7.22 -2.54 -9.59
C TYR A 30 -6.31 -3.50 -10.37
N PHE A 31 -5.86 -3.13 -11.57
CA PHE A 31 -4.88 -3.95 -12.30
C PHE A 31 -3.52 -4.00 -11.60
N ALA A 32 -3.09 -2.91 -10.99
CA ALA A 32 -1.89 -2.86 -10.16
C ALA A 32 -1.97 -3.82 -8.96
N SER A 33 -3.15 -4.03 -8.39
CA SER A 33 -3.35 -4.98 -7.28
C SER A 33 -3.12 -6.45 -7.67
N LEU A 34 -3.08 -6.76 -8.97
CA LEU A 34 -2.93 -8.11 -9.53
C LEU A 34 -1.49 -8.47 -9.89
N ILE A 35 -0.53 -7.54 -9.77
CA ILE A 35 0.82 -7.77 -10.28
C ILE A 35 1.56 -8.84 -9.48
N THR A 36 2.55 -9.44 -10.13
CA THR A 36 3.60 -10.17 -9.43
C THR A 36 4.63 -9.19 -8.93
N ILE A 37 4.90 -9.19 -7.63
CA ILE A 37 5.86 -8.26 -7.01
C ILE A 37 7.27 -8.82 -7.20
N LYS A 38 8.17 -8.14 -7.91
CA LYS A 38 9.54 -8.64 -8.16
C LYS A 38 10.62 -7.85 -7.45
N ASN A 39 10.40 -6.56 -7.27
CA ASN A 39 11.37 -5.60 -6.73
C ASN A 39 10.68 -4.57 -5.81
N LEU A 40 11.46 -3.60 -5.36
CA LEU A 40 11.04 -2.57 -4.42
C LEU A 40 9.96 -1.65 -5.03
N GLU A 41 10.11 -1.30 -6.31
CA GLU A 41 9.18 -0.47 -7.07
C GLU A 41 7.83 -1.16 -7.27
N ASP A 42 7.81 -2.45 -7.59
CA ASP A 42 6.59 -3.25 -7.67
C ASP A 42 5.89 -3.32 -6.32
N ALA A 43 6.63 -3.48 -5.21
CA ALA A 43 6.05 -3.53 -3.87
C ALA A 43 5.44 -2.18 -3.47
N PHE A 44 6.12 -1.07 -3.79
CA PHE A 44 5.59 0.27 -3.61
C PHE A 44 4.33 0.50 -4.44
N TYR A 45 4.35 0.11 -5.72
CA TYR A 45 3.20 0.22 -6.62
C TYR A 45 1.99 -0.58 -6.15
N PHE A 46 2.22 -1.81 -5.71
CA PHE A 46 1.19 -2.64 -5.08
C PHE A 46 0.61 -1.95 -3.83
N CYS A 47 1.43 -1.50 -2.88
CA CYS A 47 0.94 -0.86 -1.66
C CYS A 47 0.19 0.45 -1.93
N ALA A 48 0.70 1.26 -2.86
CA ALA A 48 0.06 2.49 -3.31
C ALA A 48 -1.32 2.22 -3.92
N SER A 49 -1.43 1.19 -4.78
CA SER A 49 -2.71 0.77 -5.36
C SER A 49 -3.72 0.34 -4.30
N MET A 50 -3.30 -0.45 -3.31
CA MET A 50 -4.16 -0.90 -2.22
C MET A 50 -4.65 0.27 -1.36
N ASN A 51 -3.79 1.25 -1.10
CA ASN A 51 -4.14 2.48 -0.40
C ASN A 51 -5.14 3.34 -1.19
N LEU A 52 -4.94 3.48 -2.51
CA LEU A 52 -5.86 4.20 -3.40
C LEU A 52 -7.23 3.50 -3.46
N LEU A 53 -7.27 2.19 -3.70
CA LEU A 53 -8.51 1.42 -3.74
C LEU A 53 -9.26 1.51 -2.41
N ASN A 54 -8.56 1.36 -1.28
CA ASN A 54 -9.15 1.52 0.05
C ASN A 54 -9.74 2.92 0.29
N THR A 55 -9.13 3.96 -0.30
CA THR A 55 -9.65 5.33 -0.25
C THR A 55 -10.87 5.48 -1.15
N TYR A 56 -10.78 4.99 -2.39
CA TYR A 56 -11.84 5.06 -3.39
C TYR A 56 -13.12 4.37 -2.92
N VAL A 57 -13.04 3.15 -2.37
CA VAL A 57 -14.22 2.42 -1.88
C VAL A 57 -14.90 3.07 -0.68
N LYS A 58 -14.23 3.98 0.03
CA LYS A 58 -14.80 4.75 1.15
C LYS A 58 -15.45 6.06 0.69
N ASN A 59 -15.18 6.53 -0.52
CA ASN A 59 -15.76 7.75 -1.05
C ASN A 59 -17.27 7.55 -1.31
N PRO A 60 -18.17 8.35 -0.71
CA PRO A 60 -19.62 8.19 -0.91
C PRO A 60 -20.07 8.46 -2.36
N ASN A 61 -19.33 9.27 -3.11
CA ASN A 61 -19.63 9.67 -4.48
C ASN A 61 -18.99 8.76 -5.54
N ARG A 62 -18.37 7.65 -5.12
CA ARG A 62 -17.72 6.70 -6.02
C ARG A 62 -18.72 5.99 -6.94
N ASN A 63 -18.22 5.50 -8.06
CA ASN A 63 -18.97 4.61 -8.93
C ASN A 63 -19.16 3.23 -8.26
N LYS A 64 -20.42 2.91 -7.92
CA LYS A 64 -20.78 1.68 -7.18
C LYS A 64 -20.61 0.41 -8.02
N ASP A 65 -20.78 0.50 -9.33
CA ASP A 65 -20.63 -0.65 -10.23
C ASP A 65 -19.16 -1.07 -10.35
N ILE A 66 -18.27 -0.07 -10.36
CA ILE A 66 -16.83 -0.30 -10.29
C ILE A 66 -16.46 -0.99 -8.96
N VAL A 67 -17.00 -0.51 -7.84
CA VAL A 67 -16.68 -1.04 -6.50
C VAL A 67 -17.20 -2.47 -6.30
N SER A 68 -18.41 -2.78 -6.78
CA SER A 68 -19.00 -4.12 -6.63
C SER A 68 -18.19 -5.19 -7.39
N SER A 69 -17.46 -4.80 -8.43
CA SER A 69 -16.54 -5.68 -9.17
C SER A 69 -15.23 -5.96 -8.42
N TYR A 70 -14.85 -5.11 -7.46
CA TYR A 70 -13.51 -5.17 -6.87
C TYR A 70 -13.40 -6.19 -5.73
N LYS A 71 -12.70 -7.29 -6.02
CA LYS A 71 -12.29 -8.32 -5.04
C LYS A 71 -10.88 -8.11 -4.49
N PHE A 72 -10.40 -6.85 -4.47
CA PHE A 72 -9.00 -6.51 -4.22
C PHE A 72 -8.47 -6.91 -2.82
N LYS A 73 -9.35 -7.01 -1.82
CA LYS A 73 -8.97 -7.52 -0.49
C LYS A 73 -8.39 -8.93 -0.54
N GLY A 74 -8.84 -9.77 -1.49
CA GLY A 74 -8.26 -11.10 -1.71
C GLY A 74 -6.83 -11.07 -2.29
N TYR A 75 -6.47 -9.98 -2.96
CA TYR A 75 -5.12 -9.77 -3.52
C TYR A 75 -4.17 -9.14 -2.50
N LEU A 76 -4.71 -8.44 -1.48
CA LEU A 76 -3.92 -7.85 -0.39
C LEU A 76 -3.07 -8.90 0.33
N LEU A 77 -3.68 -9.98 0.82
CA LEU A 77 -2.96 -11.08 1.47
C LEU A 77 -1.89 -11.67 0.56
N LYS A 78 -2.26 -11.97 -0.70
CA LYS A 78 -1.34 -12.56 -1.68
C LYS A 78 -0.13 -11.68 -1.98
N GLY A 79 -0.31 -10.37 -2.08
CA GLY A 79 0.80 -9.45 -2.32
C GLY A 79 1.70 -9.30 -1.09
N ILE A 80 1.14 -9.23 0.12
CA ILE A 80 1.92 -9.20 1.36
C ILE A 80 2.75 -10.49 1.52
N GLU A 81 2.18 -11.65 1.21
CA GLU A 81 2.93 -12.91 1.21
C GLU A 81 4.06 -12.93 0.19
N GLN A 82 3.87 -12.34 -0.99
CA GLN A 82 4.93 -12.21 -2.00
C GLN A 82 6.08 -11.34 -1.48
N ILE A 83 5.77 -10.22 -0.81
CA ILE A 83 6.76 -9.33 -0.19
C ILE A 83 7.58 -10.11 0.85
N ILE A 84 6.91 -10.82 1.77
CA ILE A 84 7.55 -11.63 2.81
C ILE A 84 8.45 -12.71 2.20
N LYS A 85 7.93 -13.51 1.27
CA LYS A 85 8.65 -14.62 0.65
C LYS A 85 9.89 -14.18 -0.12
N LYS A 86 9.83 -13.01 -0.75
CA LYS A 86 10.93 -12.47 -1.57
C LYS A 86 12.00 -11.78 -0.73
N ASN A 87 11.66 -11.36 0.49
CA ASN A 87 12.57 -10.65 1.39
C ASN A 87 13.30 -9.50 0.67
N ILE A 88 12.52 -8.60 0.06
CA ILE A 88 13.03 -7.51 -0.77
C ILE A 88 13.70 -6.47 0.12
N ASP A 89 14.97 -6.17 -0.16
CA ASP A 89 15.73 -5.14 0.55
C ASP A 89 15.08 -3.76 0.42
N GLY A 90 15.11 -2.98 1.51
CA GLY A 90 14.47 -1.66 1.57
C GLY A 90 12.99 -1.68 1.95
N ILE A 91 12.44 -2.85 2.30
CA ILE A 91 11.10 -2.99 2.88
C ILE A 91 11.20 -3.37 4.36
N GLU A 92 10.60 -2.56 5.22
CA GLU A 92 10.38 -2.91 6.63
C GLU A 92 8.91 -3.26 6.85
N MET A 93 8.62 -4.29 7.65
CA MET A 93 7.25 -4.71 7.91
C MET A 93 7.03 -5.01 9.39
N PHE A 94 5.86 -4.61 9.89
CA PHE A 94 5.39 -4.91 11.24
C PHE A 94 3.97 -5.47 11.20
N ILE A 95 3.76 -6.66 11.76
CA ILE A 95 2.44 -7.25 12.01
C ILE A 95 2.12 -7.06 13.49
N SER A 96 1.12 -6.21 13.78
CA SER A 96 0.65 -5.99 15.14
C SER A 96 -0.23 -7.14 15.60
N LYS A 97 0.15 -7.78 16.71
CA LYS A 97 -0.65 -8.84 17.35
C LYS A 97 -1.93 -8.32 18.02
N GLY A 98 -2.00 -7.02 18.33
CA GLY A 98 -3.10 -6.43 19.11
C GLY A 98 -4.15 -5.68 18.29
N GLU A 99 -3.80 -5.16 17.12
CA GLU A 99 -4.61 -4.14 16.42
C GLU A 99 -5.15 -4.58 15.03
N ASP A 100 -4.98 -5.86 14.66
CA ASP A 100 -5.32 -6.39 13.31
C ASP A 100 -4.84 -5.46 12.19
N VAL A 101 -3.55 -5.11 12.23
CA VAL A 101 -2.92 -4.19 11.29
C VAL A 101 -1.53 -4.66 10.90
N ILE A 102 -1.23 -4.53 9.61
CA ILE A 102 0.10 -4.72 9.04
C ILE A 102 0.61 -3.37 8.56
N TYR A 103 1.77 -2.98 9.05
CA TYR A 103 2.51 -1.81 8.59
C TYR A 103 3.61 -2.25 7.62
N ILE A 104 3.74 -1.54 6.50
CA ILE A 104 4.76 -1.80 5.48
C ILE A 104 5.39 -0.47 5.11
N LYS A 105 6.70 -0.36 5.29
CA LYS A 105 7.47 0.85 5.02
C LYS A 105 8.36 0.66 3.79
N ILE A 106 8.19 1.54 2.81
CA ILE A 106 8.88 1.51 1.51
C ILE A 106 9.15 2.95 1.06
N PHE A 107 10.37 3.30 0.63
CA PHE A 107 10.76 4.66 0.20
C PHE A 107 10.32 5.79 1.15
N ASN A 108 10.36 5.55 2.48
CA ASN A 108 9.86 6.44 3.52
C ASN A 108 8.34 6.65 3.53
N PHE A 109 7.55 5.77 2.95
CA PHE A 109 6.09 5.73 3.10
C PHE A 109 5.70 4.54 3.97
N GLN A 110 4.97 4.79 5.04
CA GLN A 110 4.40 3.78 5.91
C GLN A 110 2.94 3.52 5.52
N PHE A 111 2.69 2.40 4.84
CA PHE A 111 1.36 1.91 4.53
C PHE A 111 0.81 1.11 5.71
N SER A 112 -0.49 1.22 5.97
CA SER A 112 -1.18 0.39 6.96
C SER A 112 -2.37 -0.32 6.34
N PHE A 113 -2.49 -1.60 6.64
CA PHE A 113 -3.54 -2.47 6.11
C PHE A 113 -4.22 -3.23 7.24
N HIS A 114 -5.53 -3.05 7.37
CA HIS A 114 -6.36 -3.76 8.33
C HIS A 114 -7.07 -4.93 7.68
N SER A 115 -7.35 -5.96 8.49
CA SER A 115 -8.15 -7.13 8.06
C SER A 115 -7.61 -7.79 6.79
N VAL A 116 -6.30 -7.97 6.74
CA VAL A 116 -5.58 -8.63 5.64
C VAL A 116 -5.96 -10.12 5.53
N GLY A 117 -6.36 -10.72 6.65
CA GLY A 117 -6.60 -12.15 6.78
C GLY A 117 -5.45 -12.86 7.46
N ASN A 118 -5.51 -14.19 7.53
CA ASN A 118 -4.55 -15.02 8.23
C ASN A 118 -3.93 -16.04 7.27
N SER A 119 -2.63 -16.30 7.42
CA SER A 119 -1.93 -17.41 6.77
C SER A 119 -0.73 -17.84 7.59
N ASP A 120 -0.21 -19.05 7.35
CA ASP A 120 0.95 -19.54 8.09
C ASP A 120 2.23 -18.73 7.78
N ILE A 121 2.29 -18.09 6.61
CA ILE A 121 3.37 -17.15 6.24
C ILE A 121 3.33 -15.92 7.15
N LEU A 122 2.14 -15.32 7.35
CA LEU A 122 1.99 -14.18 8.25
C LEU A 122 2.33 -14.54 9.70
N LYS A 123 1.87 -15.71 10.16
CA LYS A 123 2.19 -16.21 11.52
C LYS A 123 3.69 -16.37 11.72
N THR A 124 4.35 -17.06 10.80
CA THR A 124 5.81 -17.28 10.83
C THR A 124 6.56 -15.95 10.79
N PHE A 125 6.14 -15.02 9.93
CA PHE A 125 6.76 -13.69 9.86
C PHE A 125 6.61 -12.93 11.18
N CYS A 126 5.43 -12.94 11.79
CA CYS A 126 5.12 -12.24 13.04
C CYS A 126 6.00 -12.67 14.22
N GLU A 127 6.51 -13.90 14.20
CA GLU A 127 7.42 -14.46 15.21
C GLU A 127 8.91 -14.30 14.84
N SER A 128 9.20 -13.82 13.64
CA SER A 128 10.56 -13.67 13.14
C SER A 128 11.21 -12.37 13.60
N LYS A 129 12.55 -12.33 13.57
CA LYS A 129 13.34 -11.11 13.79
C LYS A 129 13.09 -10.00 12.76
N ASN A 130 12.47 -10.32 11.62
CA ASN A 130 12.17 -9.37 10.56
C ASN A 130 10.87 -8.59 10.84
N ASN A 131 10.08 -9.00 11.84
CA ASN A 131 8.90 -8.26 12.31
C ASN A 131 9.32 -7.09 13.22
N VAL A 132 9.82 -6.02 12.59
CA VAL A 132 10.40 -4.87 13.31
C VAL A 132 9.30 -3.89 13.66
N ILE A 133 9.14 -3.54 14.94
CA ILE A 133 8.18 -2.53 15.40
C ILE A 133 8.42 -1.22 14.66
N GLN A 134 7.35 -0.61 14.16
CA GLN A 134 7.40 0.68 13.47
C GLN A 134 6.70 1.76 14.29
N GLU A 135 7.37 2.89 14.47
CA GLU A 135 6.72 4.11 14.96
C GLU A 135 5.90 4.76 13.83
N TRP A 136 4.83 5.45 14.20
CA TRP A 136 3.99 6.16 13.24
C TRP A 136 4.70 7.39 12.68
N GLU A 137 4.79 7.50 11.35
CA GLU A 137 5.52 8.60 10.68
C GLU A 137 4.71 9.89 10.46
N GLY A 138 3.53 10.02 11.06
CA GLY A 138 2.78 11.28 11.07
C GLY A 138 2.01 11.63 9.78
N LEU A 139 2.17 10.89 8.68
CA LEU A 139 1.48 11.16 7.41
C LEU A 139 0.39 10.12 7.12
N ARG A 140 -0.88 10.55 7.19
CA ARG A 140 -2.00 9.74 6.72
C ARG A 140 -2.01 9.70 5.18
N LEU A 141 -1.86 8.51 4.59
CA LEU A 141 -1.69 8.37 3.13
C LEU A 141 -3.00 8.40 2.33
N GLN A 142 -4.16 8.15 2.94
CA GLN A 142 -5.45 8.11 2.23
C GLN A 142 -5.81 9.44 1.54
N PRO A 143 -5.71 10.62 2.21
CA PRO A 143 -5.99 11.91 1.57
C PRO A 143 -5.13 12.22 0.34
N VAL A 144 -3.93 11.64 0.26
CA VAL A 144 -2.96 11.89 -0.82
C VAL A 144 -2.74 10.66 -1.70
N SER A 145 -3.63 9.67 -1.61
CA SER A 145 -3.48 8.37 -2.26
C SER A 145 -3.38 8.44 -3.78
N SER A 146 -4.10 9.39 -4.39
CA SER A 146 -4.04 9.70 -5.83
C SER A 146 -2.60 10.00 -6.28
N LYS A 147 -1.95 11.01 -5.68
CA LYS A 147 -0.56 11.36 -6.00
C LYS A 147 0.46 10.26 -5.69
N ILE A 148 0.28 9.53 -4.60
CA ILE A 148 1.19 8.42 -4.26
C ILE A 148 1.12 7.33 -5.33
N PHE A 149 -0.08 7.02 -5.83
CA PHE A 149 -0.26 6.04 -6.89
C PHE A 149 0.36 6.51 -8.21
N ASP A 150 0.11 7.75 -8.63
CA ASP A 150 0.71 8.33 -9.83
C ASP A 150 2.24 8.25 -9.76
N LYS A 151 2.82 8.60 -8.60
CA LYS A 151 4.26 8.50 -8.38
C LYS A 151 4.77 7.06 -8.47
N ALA A 152 4.00 6.11 -7.95
CA ALA A 152 4.36 4.71 -8.04
C ALA A 152 4.28 4.17 -9.49
N GLN A 153 3.36 4.69 -10.32
CA GLN A 153 3.35 4.40 -11.77
C GLN A 153 4.60 4.93 -12.46
N GLU A 154 4.99 6.18 -12.16
CA GLU A 154 6.21 6.80 -12.72
C GLU A 154 7.48 6.01 -12.38
N LEU A 155 7.60 5.48 -11.16
CA LEU A 155 8.79 4.73 -10.73
C LEU A 155 8.88 3.33 -11.33
N ARG A 156 7.75 2.75 -11.72
CA ARG A 156 7.69 1.39 -12.28
C ARG A 156 7.81 1.36 -13.81
N GLY A 157 7.45 2.46 -14.48
CA GLY A 157 7.61 2.66 -15.92
C GLY A 157 9.07 2.81 -16.32
#